data_AF-A0A699R7K4-F1
#
_entry.id   AF-A0A699R7K4-F1
#
_cell.length_a   1.000
_cell.length_b   1.000
_cell.length_c   1.000
_cell.angle_alpha   90.00
_cell.angle_beta   90.00
_cell.angle_gamma   90.00
#
_symmetry.space_group_name_H-M   'P 1'
#
loop_
_entity.id
_entity.type
_entity.pdbx_description
1 polymer ?
#
loop_
_entity_poly.entity_id
_entity_poly.type
_entity_poly.pdbx_seq_one_letter_code
_entity_poly.pdbx_strand_id
1 'polypeptide(L)'
;AFLGNNGEWPVIIAKDLSSNEKTDLINVLKTRNKAIVWKLMDIKGIDPEFCSHKILLEEEHSPKVQSQRRVNPKIHDIIKKEVEKLLDARLIYPISDSPWVSTIHCVRKKGGMTVIKTMKTNSFLLSS
;
A
#
# COMPACT_ATOMS: atom_id res chain seq x y z
N ALA A 1 -18.62 -9.49 3.95
CA ALA A 1 -19.13 -8.91 5.22
C ALA A 1 -18.49 -7.55 5.45
N PHE A 2 -18.95 -6.76 6.42
CA PHE A 2 -18.34 -5.49 6.79
C PHE A 2 -17.98 -5.51 8.27
N LEU A 3 -16.83 -4.92 8.62
CA LEU A 3 -16.41 -4.81 10.02
C LEU A 3 -16.88 -3.50 10.68
N GLY A 4 -17.16 -2.45 9.92
CA GLY A 4 -17.65 -1.16 10.42
C GLY A 4 -19.18 -1.04 10.43
N ASN A 5 -19.69 -0.09 11.23
CA ASN A 5 -21.13 0.08 11.47
C ASN A 5 -21.90 0.63 10.25
N ASN A 6 -21.24 1.31 9.32
CA ASN A 6 -21.87 2.01 8.18
C ASN A 6 -21.48 1.40 6.81
N GLY A 7 -21.24 0.08 6.74
CA GLY A 7 -20.75 -0.56 5.52
C GLY A 7 -19.29 -0.21 5.19
N GLU A 8 -18.54 0.23 6.19
CA GLU A 8 -17.10 0.46 6.07
C GLU A 8 -16.33 -0.84 6.29
N TRP A 9 -15.11 -0.89 5.74
CA TRP A 9 -14.17 -2.01 5.88
C TRP A 9 -14.74 -3.34 5.36
N PRO A 10 -14.93 -3.46 4.02
CA PRO A 10 -15.38 -4.71 3.41
C PRO A 10 -14.33 -5.80 3.62
N VAL A 11 -14.79 -6.98 4.00
CA VAL A 11 -13.98 -8.20 4.08
C VAL A 11 -14.59 -9.29 3.21
N ILE A 12 -13.72 -9.96 2.45
CA ILE A 12 -14.06 -11.13 1.63
C ILE A 12 -13.80 -12.36 2.50
N ILE A 13 -14.82 -13.20 2.65
CA ILE A 13 -14.80 -14.39 3.49
C ILE A 13 -15.09 -15.59 2.58
N ALA A 14 -14.43 -16.72 2.85
CA ALA A 14 -14.62 -17.95 2.10
C ALA A 14 -16.10 -18.39 2.12
N LYS A 15 -16.60 -18.88 0.99
CA LYS A 15 -18.03 -19.23 0.82
C LYS A 15 -18.42 -20.46 1.65
N ASP A 16 -17.50 -21.40 1.74
CA ASP A 16 -17.57 -22.75 2.31
C ASP A 16 -17.57 -22.81 3.83
N LEU A 17 -17.31 -21.70 4.52
CA LEU A 17 -17.43 -21.63 5.99
C LEU A 17 -18.89 -21.82 6.44
N SER A 18 -19.09 -22.58 7.52
CA SER A 18 -20.39 -22.71 8.18
C SER A 18 -20.85 -21.38 8.78
N SER A 19 -22.14 -21.27 9.12
CA SER A 19 -22.69 -20.03 9.70
C SER A 19 -22.03 -19.64 11.02
N ASN A 20 -21.68 -20.63 11.85
CA ASN A 20 -21.03 -20.41 13.14
C ASN A 20 -19.59 -19.91 12.94
N GLU A 21 -18.81 -20.60 12.10
CA GLU A 21 -17.43 -20.20 11.80
C GLU A 21 -17.36 -18.79 11.18
N LYS A 22 -18.30 -18.44 10.29
CA LYS A 22 -18.40 -17.09 9.72
C LYS A 22 -18.61 -16.04 10.82
N THR A 23 -19.48 -16.33 11.78
CA THR A 23 -19.80 -15.42 12.88
C THR A 23 -18.60 -15.24 13.81
N ASP A 24 -17.96 -16.35 14.19
CA ASP A 24 -16.78 -16.35 15.05
C ASP A 24 -15.61 -15.59 14.39
N LEU A 25 -15.36 -15.82 13.10
CA LEU A 25 -14.35 -15.11 12.33
C LEU A 25 -14.60 -13.60 12.30
N ILE A 26 -15.84 -13.18 12.01
CA ILE A 26 -16.20 -11.77 11.98
C ILE A 26 -15.99 -11.13 13.35
N ASN A 27 -16.35 -11.82 14.44
CA ASN A 27 -16.16 -11.31 15.80
C ASN A 27 -14.68 -11.12 16.14
N VAL A 28 -13.82 -12.08 15.78
CA VAL A 28 -12.36 -11.94 15.94
C VAL A 28 -11.82 -10.77 15.14
N LEU A 29 -12.23 -10.62 13.87
CA LEU A 29 -11.79 -9.52 13.02
C LEU A 29 -12.25 -8.15 13.53
N LYS A 30 -13.49 -8.04 14.03
CA LYS A 30 -13.99 -6.82 14.68
C LYS A 30 -13.20 -6.48 15.94
N THR A 31 -12.88 -7.49 16.74
CA THR A 31 -12.10 -7.33 17.98
C THR A 31 -10.67 -6.88 17.67
N ARG A 32 -10.06 -7.42 16.61
CA ARG A 32 -8.69 -7.11 16.17
C ARG A 32 -8.63 -6.08 15.05
N ASN A 33 -9.67 -5.27 14.88
CA ASN A 33 -9.77 -4.32 13.78
C ASN A 33 -8.58 -3.34 13.70
N LYS A 34 -8.03 -2.95 14.86
CA LYS A 34 -6.86 -2.06 14.95
C LYS A 34 -5.55 -2.67 14.42
N ALA A 35 -5.49 -3.99 14.28
CA ALA A 35 -4.32 -4.68 13.72
C ALA A 35 -4.37 -4.75 12.19
N ILE A 36 -5.49 -4.37 11.58
CA ILE A 36 -5.68 -4.37 10.12
C ILE A 36 -5.43 -2.97 9.61
N VAL A 37 -4.63 -2.87 8.56
CA VAL A 37 -4.37 -1.63 7.83
C VAL A 37 -5.47 -1.44 6.79
N TRP A 38 -6.27 -0.39 6.91
CA TRP A 38 -7.35 -0.08 5.97
C TRP A 38 -6.95 0.98 4.93
N LYS A 39 -6.15 1.94 5.36
CA LYS A 39 -5.55 3.00 4.55
C LYS A 39 -4.04 2.96 4.71
N LEU A 40 -3.34 3.51 3.72
CA LEU A 40 -1.87 3.65 3.77
C LEU A 40 -1.40 4.39 5.03
N MET A 41 -2.18 5.40 5.46
CA MET A 41 -1.93 6.19 6.67
C MET A 41 -2.03 5.39 7.97
N ASP A 42 -2.71 4.23 7.95
CA ASP A 42 -2.86 3.38 9.14
C ASP A 42 -1.60 2.53 9.38
N ILE A 43 -0.70 2.44 8.39
CA ILE A 43 0.61 1.80 8.54
C ILE A 43 1.46 2.68 9.45
N LYS A 44 1.56 2.28 10.72
CA LYS A 44 2.54 2.85 11.62
C LYS A 44 3.91 2.27 11.28
N GLY A 45 4.82 3.14 10.84
CA GLY A 45 6.23 2.78 10.72
C GLY A 45 6.82 2.41 12.09
N ILE A 46 7.96 1.73 12.07
CA ILE A 46 8.78 1.55 13.27
C ILE A 46 9.57 2.85 13.47
N ASP A 47 9.67 3.30 14.72
CA ASP A 47 10.49 4.45 15.06
C ASP A 47 11.96 4.16 14.70
N PRO A 48 12.61 4.99 13.86
CA PRO A 48 14.03 4.83 13.54
C PRO A 48 14.95 4.81 14.77
N GLU A 49 14.54 5.47 15.87
CA GLU A 49 15.28 5.41 17.15
C GLU A 49 15.18 4.04 17.81
N PHE A 50 14.06 3.35 17.62
CA PHE A 50 13.82 2.02 18.19
C PHE A 50 14.54 0.93 17.38
N CYS A 51 14.45 1.00 16.05
CA CYS A 51 15.10 0.04 15.17
C CYS A 51 15.46 0.69 13.83
N SER A 52 16.74 0.62 13.48
CA SER A 52 17.24 1.01 12.18
C SER A 52 18.00 -0.14 11.54
N HIS A 53 17.89 -0.25 10.22
CA HIS A 53 18.66 -1.21 9.44
C HIS A 53 19.84 -0.49 8.79
N LYS A 54 21.06 -0.99 9.01
CA LYS A 54 22.25 -0.54 8.29
C LYS A 54 22.58 -1.54 7.20
N ILE A 55 22.49 -1.12 5.95
CA ILE A 55 22.98 -1.90 4.81
C ILE A 55 24.49 -1.69 4.76
N LEU A 56 25.25 -2.77 4.94
CA LEU A 56 26.71 -2.73 4.81
C LEU A 56 27.10 -2.77 3.33
N LEU A 57 28.09 -1.97 2.95
CA LEU A 57 28.65 -1.92 1.61
C LEU A 57 30.03 -2.60 1.63
N GLU A 58 30.38 -3.28 0.55
CA GLU A 58 31.73 -3.80 0.33
C GLU A 58 32.73 -2.65 0.22
N GLU A 59 33.96 -2.84 0.70
CA GLU A 59 34.98 -1.78 0.81
C GLU A 59 35.34 -1.13 -0.54
N GLU A 60 35.20 -1.87 -1.64
CA GLU A 60 35.54 -1.39 -2.99
C GLU A 60 34.34 -0.78 -3.73
N HIS A 61 33.15 -0.69 -3.11
CA HIS A 61 31.95 -0.21 -3.79
C HIS A 61 31.71 1.29 -3.59
N SER A 62 31.67 2.03 -4.70
CA SER A 62 31.42 3.47 -4.72
C SER A 62 29.95 3.82 -5.03
N PRO A 63 29.47 4.98 -4.55
CA PRO A 63 28.15 5.50 -4.91
C PRO A 63 27.97 5.67 -6.42
N LYS A 64 26.79 5.28 -6.91
CA LYS A 64 26.44 5.41 -8.33
C LYS A 64 25.23 6.31 -8.53
N VAL A 65 25.42 7.32 -9.37
CA VAL A 65 24.34 8.19 -9.87
C VAL A 65 23.95 7.70 -11.27
N GLN A 66 22.74 7.16 -11.40
CA GLN A 66 22.16 6.82 -12.69
C GLN A 66 21.35 7.99 -13.24
N SER A 67 21.55 8.30 -14.53
CA SER A 67 20.76 9.33 -15.21
C SER A 67 19.28 8.95 -15.24
N GLN A 68 18.41 9.87 -14.85
CA GLN A 68 16.98 9.64 -14.88
C GLN A 68 16.47 9.47 -16.33
N ARG A 69 15.67 8.43 -16.55
CA ARG A 69 15.08 8.16 -17.87
C ARG A 69 13.91 9.09 -18.16
N ARG A 70 13.79 9.51 -19.42
CA ARG A 70 12.61 10.23 -19.91
C ARG A 70 11.39 9.30 -19.87
N VAL A 71 10.35 9.74 -19.16
CA VAL A 71 9.06 9.04 -19.09
C VAL A 71 7.99 9.80 -19.87
N ASN A 72 6.96 9.10 -20.34
CA ASN A 72 5.79 9.72 -20.96
C ASN A 72 5.09 10.64 -19.93
N PRO A 73 4.70 11.88 -20.27
CA PRO A 73 4.02 12.80 -19.35
C PRO A 73 2.82 12.18 -18.61
N LYS A 74 2.00 11.36 -19.29
CA LYS A 74 0.86 10.69 -18.64
C LYS A 74 1.28 9.73 -17.54
N ILE A 75 2.40 9.04 -17.72
CA ILE A 75 2.95 8.12 -16.73
C ILE A 75 3.62 8.91 -15.61
N HIS A 76 4.31 10.01 -15.94
CA HIS A 76 4.91 10.91 -14.96
C HIS A 76 3.88 11.41 -13.93
N ASP A 77 2.70 11.84 -14.39
CA ASP A 77 1.64 12.32 -13.48
C ASP A 77 1.13 11.22 -12.55
N ILE A 78 1.12 9.96 -13.00
CA ILE A 78 0.76 8.81 -12.15
C ILE A 78 1.86 8.56 -11.12
N ILE A 79 3.14 8.55 -11.52
CA ILE A 79 4.27 8.40 -10.59
C ILE A 79 4.22 9.47 -9.51
N LYS A 80 4.03 10.73 -9.91
CA LYS A 80 3.99 11.87 -8.99
C LYS A 80 2.90 11.68 -7.93
N LYS A 81 1.68 11.31 -8.34
CA LYS A 81 0.58 11.04 -7.40
C LYS A 81 0.87 9.89 -6.45
N GLU A 82 1.54 8.83 -6.91
CA GLU A 82 1.92 7.72 -6.03
C GLU A 82 3.03 8.12 -5.04
N VAL A 83 4.00 8.92 -5.48
CA VAL A 83 5.05 9.47 -4.61
C VAL A 83 4.47 10.39 -3.54
N GLU A 84 3.54 11.28 -3.91
CA GLU A 84 2.83 12.16 -2.98
C GLU A 84 2.07 11.36 -1.91
N LYS A 85 1.36 10.29 -2.30
CA LYS A 85 0.68 9.41 -1.32
C LYS A 85 1.66 8.77 -0.33
N LEU A 86 2.84 8.36 -0.79
CA LEU A 86 3.87 7.76 0.08
C LEU A 86 4.49 8.79 1.03
N LEU A 87 4.68 10.02 0.55
CA LEU A 87 5.14 11.16 1.36
C LEU A 87 4.11 11.53 2.43
N ASP A 88 2.84 11.65 2.06
CA ASP A 88 1.74 11.94 2.98
C ASP A 88 1.66 10.87 4.08
N ALA A 89 1.83 9.60 3.71
CA ALA A 89 1.88 8.47 4.64
C ALA A 89 3.19 8.37 5.46
N ARG A 90 4.15 9.27 5.25
CA ARG A 90 5.47 9.28 5.91
C ARG A 90 6.25 7.98 5.74
N LEU A 91 6.02 7.27 4.64
CA LEU A 91 6.75 6.04 4.29
C LEU A 91 8.08 6.34 3.59
N ILE A 92 8.16 7.50 2.93
CA ILE A 92 9.38 8.04 2.32
C ILE A 92 9.55 9.51 2.75
N TYR A 93 10.76 10.03 2.63
CA TYR A 93 11.09 11.42 2.93
C TYR A 93 12.09 11.97 1.91
N PRO A 94 12.11 13.29 1.68
CA PRO A 94 13.06 13.90 0.76
C PRO A 94 14.48 13.85 1.33
N ILE A 95 15.44 13.51 0.47
CA ILE A 95 16.87 13.55 0.74
C ILE A 95 17.50 14.51 -0.27
N SER A 96 18.32 15.43 0.22
CA SER A 96 19.10 16.34 -0.63
C SER A 96 20.45 15.72 -0.95
N ASP A 97 20.96 15.94 -2.17
CA ASP A 97 22.33 15.66 -2.58
C ASP A 97 22.82 14.22 -2.34
N SER A 98 21.94 13.24 -2.49
CA SER A 98 22.31 11.82 -2.38
C SER A 98 23.35 11.45 -3.46
N PRO A 99 24.51 10.87 -3.08
CA PRO A 99 25.48 10.35 -4.05
C PRO A 99 24.98 9.06 -4.72
N TRP A 100 23.82 8.55 -4.28
CA TRP A 100 23.13 7.40 -4.84
C TRP A 100 21.85 7.83 -5.55
N VAL A 101 21.75 7.52 -6.85
CA VAL A 101 20.53 7.74 -7.63
C VAL A 101 20.27 6.52 -8.49
N SER A 102 19.10 5.93 -8.34
CA SER A 102 18.62 4.83 -9.19
C SER A 102 17.46 5.28 -10.06
N THR A 103 17.33 4.68 -11.24
CA THR A 103 16.28 5.02 -12.19
C THR A 103 14.91 4.49 -11.71
N ILE A 104 13.85 5.29 -11.82
CA ILE A 104 12.48 4.83 -11.58
C ILE A 104 11.97 4.02 -12.77
N HIS A 105 11.48 2.81 -12.50
CA HIS A 105 10.86 1.94 -13.49
C HIS A 105 9.38 1.73 -13.17
N CYS A 106 8.51 2.17 -14.08
CA CYS A 106 7.07 1.93 -13.95
C CYS A 106 6.70 0.57 -14.52
N VAL A 107 6.07 -0.26 -13.70
CA VAL A 107 5.51 -1.54 -14.12
C VAL A 107 4.01 -1.48 -13.95
N ARG A 108 3.28 -1.80 -15.03
CA ARG A 108 1.82 -1.93 -14.95
C ARG A 108 1.49 -3.18 -14.15
N LYS A 109 0.77 -3.03 -13.04
CA LYS A 109 0.26 -4.18 -12.28
C LYS A 109 -0.71 -4.99 -13.14
N LYS A 110 -0.49 -6.31 -13.22
CA LYS A 110 -1.41 -7.25 -13.88
C LYS A 110 -2.72 -7.28 -13.08
N GLY A 111 -3.86 -7.08 -13.75
CA GLY A 111 -5.18 -7.16 -13.13
C GLY A 111 -5.99 -5.85 -13.05
N GLY A 112 -5.44 -4.69 -13.44
CA GLY A 112 -6.24 -3.49 -13.73
C GLY A 112 -7.32 -3.13 -12.71
N MET A 113 -7.07 -3.33 -11.41
CA MET A 113 -8.09 -3.09 -10.38
C MET A 113 -8.33 -1.59 -10.28
N THR A 114 -9.39 -1.13 -10.95
CA THR A 114 -9.91 0.23 -10.81
C THR A 114 -10.90 0.18 -9.66
N VAL A 115 -10.53 0.69 -8.49
CA VAL A 115 -11.50 0.89 -7.40
C VAL A 115 -12.38 2.07 -7.80
N ILE A 116 -13.45 1.77 -8.54
CA ILE A 116 -14.50 2.73 -8.86
C ILE A 116 -15.36 2.86 -7.60
N LYS A 117 -15.33 4.02 -6.93
CA LYS A 117 -16.35 4.37 -5.95
C LYS A 117 -17.65 4.64 -6.71
N THR A 118 -18.48 3.62 -6.89
CA THR A 118 -19.85 3.83 -7.36
C THR A 118 -20.65 4.40 -6.20
N MET A 119 -20.87 5.73 -6.19
CA MET A 119 -21.86 6.34 -5.32
C MET A 119 -23.26 5.96 -5.82
N LYS A 120 -23.68 4.73 -5.48
CA LYS A 120 -25.05 4.27 -5.24
C LYS A 120 -25.09 2.76 -5.41
N THR A 121 -25.76 2.12 -4.45
CA THR A 121 -26.20 0.72 -4.38
C THR A 121 -25.15 -0.37 -4.10
N ASN A 122 -25.37 -1.04 -2.96
CA ASN A 122 -24.72 -2.25 -2.47
C ASN A 122 -24.73 -3.37 -3.52
N SER A 123 -23.55 -3.77 -4.01
CA SER A 123 -23.18 -5.16 -4.30
C SER A 123 -21.77 -5.18 -4.90
N PHE A 124 -20.85 -5.87 -4.22
CA PHE A 124 -19.56 -6.24 -4.80
C PHE A 124 -19.80 -7.53 -5.59
N LEU A 125 -19.87 -7.43 -6.92
CA LEU A 125 -19.77 -8.59 -7.80
C LEU A 125 -18.32 -8.67 -8.31
N LEU A 126 -17.60 -9.69 -7.85
CA LEU A 126 -16.39 -10.19 -8.49
C LEU A 126 -16.79 -11.49 -9.19
N SER A 127 -16.89 -11.48 -10.52
CA SER A 127 -16.94 -12.71 -11.31
C SER A 127 -15.51 -13.08 -11.72
N SER A 128 -15.02 -14.21 -11.22
CA SER A 128 -14.01 -15.03 -11.90
C SER A 128 -14.69 -15.95 -12.90
#